data_AF-A0A2P5FG71-F1
#
_entry.id   AF-A0A2P5FG71-F1
#
_cell.length_a   1.000
_cell.length_b   1.000
_cell.length_c   1.000
_cell.angle_alpha   90.00
_cell.angle_beta   90.00
_cell.angle_gamma   90.00
#
_symmetry.space_group_name_H-M   'P 1'
#
loop_
_entity.id
_entity.type
_entity.pdbx_description
1 polymer ?
#
loop_
_entity_poly.entity_id
_entity_poly.type
_entity_poly.pdbx_seq_one_letter_code
_entity_poly.pdbx_strand_id
1 'polypeptide(L)'
;MDSEEMVKIAKCASCGLWEECTMGYIGCVKARFGGVWVCGLCEEAIKDEQARLGVGVGLEDALRVHASFRETMNYSAEGSTTHVLAYSIIQLIKKIISSSTPPSSIFPSNP
;
A
#
# COMPACT_ATOMS: atom_id res chain seq x y z
N MET A 1 21.06 -25.54 2.53
CA MET A 1 20.52 -25.27 3.87
C MET A 1 19.46 -24.22 3.67
N ASP A 2 18.23 -24.70 3.49
CA ASP A 2 17.08 -23.89 3.13
C ASP A 2 16.84 -22.85 4.22
N SER A 3 17.23 -21.61 3.91
CA SER A 3 16.88 -20.43 4.69
C SER A 3 15.43 -20.09 4.37
N GLU A 4 14.52 -20.97 4.79
CA GLU A 4 13.10 -20.62 4.93
C GLU A 4 13.03 -19.48 5.96
N GLU A 5 13.15 -18.25 5.45
CA GLU A 5 12.89 -17.05 6.19
C GLU A 5 11.45 -17.14 6.72
N MET A 6 11.28 -17.53 7.99
CA MET A 6 9.99 -17.91 8.59
C MET A 6 8.86 -17.02 8.07
N VAL A 7 7.99 -17.57 7.22
CA VAL A 7 6.83 -16.87 6.65
C VAL A 7 5.65 -17.03 7.61
N LYS A 8 4.86 -15.95 7.79
CA LYS A 8 3.61 -15.96 8.56
C LYS A 8 2.52 -15.19 7.83
N ILE A 9 1.28 -15.62 8.05
CA ILE A 9 0.09 -14.88 7.64
C ILE A 9 -0.26 -13.86 8.73
N ALA A 10 -0.32 -12.59 8.38
CA ALA A 10 -0.58 -11.50 9.31
C ALA A 10 -1.72 -10.61 8.83
N LYS A 11 -2.63 -10.25 9.75
CA LYS A 11 -3.75 -9.34 9.47
C LYS A 11 -3.29 -7.90 9.58
N CYS A 12 -3.47 -7.12 8.51
CA CYS A 12 -3.20 -5.69 8.49
C CYS A 12 -4.06 -4.97 9.54
N ALA A 13 -3.41 -4.23 10.44
CA ALA A 13 -4.09 -3.47 11.49
C ALA A 13 -4.88 -2.28 10.92
N SER A 14 -4.43 -1.73 9.79
CA SER A 14 -5.24 -0.77 9.03
C SER A 14 -6.39 -1.53 8.38
N CYS A 15 -6.12 -2.31 7.33
CA CYS A 15 -7.17 -2.74 6.41
C CYS A 15 -7.88 -4.06 6.64
N GLY A 16 -7.44 -4.82 7.62
CA GLY A 16 -8.00 -6.13 7.91
C GLY A 16 -7.71 -7.18 6.84
N LEU A 17 -7.01 -6.83 5.75
CA LEU A 17 -6.50 -7.78 4.77
C LEU A 17 -5.44 -8.68 5.42
N TRP A 18 -5.48 -9.96 5.09
CA TRP A 18 -4.47 -10.94 5.49
C TRP A 18 -3.42 -11.05 4.39
N GLU A 19 -2.14 -11.03 4.76
CA GLU A 19 -1.01 -11.12 3.83
C GLU A 19 0.03 -12.10 4.36
N GLU A 20 0.64 -12.88 3.46
CA GLU A 20 1.79 -13.74 3.75
C GLU A 20 3.08 -12.91 3.72
N CYS A 21 3.84 -12.95 4.81
CA CYS A 21 5.01 -12.11 4.96
C CYS A 21 6.12 -12.83 5.70
N THR A 22 7.37 -12.47 5.39
CA THR A 22 8.51 -12.94 6.18
C THR A 22 8.53 -12.26 7.54
N MET A 23 9.01 -12.99 8.56
CA MET A 23 9.15 -12.44 9.91
C MET A 23 10.06 -11.21 9.94
N GLY A 24 11.10 -11.17 9.10
CA GLY A 24 11.99 -10.03 8.96
C GLY A 24 11.23 -8.80 8.46
N TYR A 25 10.46 -8.94 7.39
CA TYR A 25 9.66 -7.85 6.85
C TYR A 25 8.60 -7.34 7.83
N ILE A 26 7.90 -8.24 8.53
CA ILE A 26 6.95 -7.86 9.61
C ILE A 26 7.66 -7.02 10.68
N GLY A 27 8.87 -7.41 11.09
CA GLY A 27 9.66 -6.66 12.06
C GLY A 27 10.00 -5.25 11.58
N CYS A 28 10.48 -5.12 10.34
CA CYS A 28 10.81 -3.84 9.72
C CYS A 28 9.60 -2.90 9.62
N VAL A 29 8.45 -3.42 9.22
CA VAL A 29 7.20 -2.66 9.13
C VAL A 29 6.75 -2.23 10.52
N LYS A 30 6.71 -3.13 11.50
CA LYS A 30 6.35 -2.78 12.88
C LYS A 30 7.25 -1.71 13.49
N ALA A 31 8.56 -1.79 13.25
CA ALA A 31 9.49 -0.77 13.72
C ALA A 31 9.21 0.61 13.12
N ARG A 32 8.73 0.65 11.86
CA ARG A 32 8.34 1.89 11.19
C ARG A 32 7.01 2.41 11.69
N PHE A 33 5.98 1.56 11.79
CA PHE A 33 4.59 1.94 12.07
C PHE A 33 4.17 1.73 13.53
N GLY A 34 4.96 2.21 14.50
CA GLY A 34 4.51 2.25 15.90
C GLY A 34 4.19 0.86 16.52
N GLY A 35 4.84 -0.19 16.05
CA GLY A 35 4.66 -1.57 16.52
C GLY A 35 3.53 -2.34 15.83
N VAL A 36 2.76 -1.72 14.94
CA VAL A 36 1.67 -2.39 14.22
C VAL A 36 2.11 -2.90 12.86
N TRP A 37 1.51 -4.02 12.46
CA TRP A 37 1.68 -4.56 11.12
C TRP A 37 0.65 -3.91 10.17
N VAL A 38 1.13 -3.40 9.03
CA VAL A 38 0.31 -2.96 7.90
C VAL A 38 0.72 -3.74 6.66
N CYS A 39 -0.24 -4.08 5.79
CA CYS A 39 0.07 -4.78 4.55
C CYS A 39 0.85 -3.90 3.57
N GLY A 40 1.51 -4.52 2.58
CA GLY A 40 2.33 -3.80 1.60
C GLY A 40 1.57 -2.68 0.88
N LEU A 41 0.28 -2.89 0.56
CA LEU A 41 -0.55 -1.86 -0.07
C LEU A 41 -0.84 -0.67 0.85
N CYS A 42 -1.05 -0.91 2.14
CA CYS A 42 -1.22 0.18 3.11
C CYS A 42 0.10 0.90 3.35
N GLU A 43 1.23 0.17 3.42
CA GLU A 43 2.55 0.77 3.53
C GLU A 43 2.81 1.75 2.37
N GLU A 44 2.59 1.32 1.12
CA GLU A 44 2.78 2.20 -0.05
C GLU A 44 1.79 3.37 -0.04
N ALA A 45 0.52 3.14 0.30
CA ALA A 45 -0.46 4.22 0.39
C ALA A 45 -0.10 5.27 1.47
N ILE A 46 0.47 4.84 2.60
CA ILE A 46 0.92 5.76 3.66
C ILE A 46 2.17 6.53 3.21
N LYS A 47 3.11 5.87 2.50
CA LYS A 47 4.27 6.55 1.90
C LYS A 47 3.86 7.59 0.87
N ASP A 48 2.92 7.24 -0.02
CA ASP A 48 2.36 8.16 -1.00
C ASP A 48 1.69 9.35 -0.31
N GLU A 49 0.94 9.11 0.76
CA GLU A 49 0.31 10.17 1.55
C GLU A 49 1.35 11.07 2.24
N GLN A 50 2.40 10.49 2.80
CA GLN A 50 3.51 11.25 3.39
C GLN A 50 4.21 12.12 2.33
N ALA A 51 4.47 11.57 1.14
CA ALA A 51 5.03 12.30 0.01
C ALA A 51 4.09 13.43 -0.45
N ARG A 52 2.77 13.19 -0.44
CA ARG A 52 1.74 14.16 -0.82
C ARG A 52 1.60 15.31 0.17
N LEU A 53 1.73 15.05 1.47
CA LEU A 53 1.61 16.06 2.53
C LEU A 53 2.85 16.96 2.65
N GLY A 54 4.01 16.50 2.18
CA GLY A 54 5.22 17.30 2.06
C GLY A 54 6.24 17.13 3.19
N VAL A 55 7.30 17.93 3.13
CA VAL A 55 8.46 17.83 4.04
C VAL A 55 8.08 18.28 5.46
N GLY A 56 8.43 17.49 6.46
CA GLY A 56 8.19 17.78 7.87
C GLY A 56 6.92 17.13 8.44
N VAL A 57 6.18 16.39 7.62
CA VAL A 57 4.98 15.66 8.04
C VAL A 57 5.38 14.33 8.68
N GLY A 58 4.90 14.13 9.91
CA GLY A 58 5.18 12.93 10.69
C GLY A 58 4.43 11.70 10.15
N LEU A 59 4.93 10.52 10.50
CA LEU A 59 4.28 9.27 10.13
C LEU A 59 2.85 9.18 10.68
N GLU A 60 2.62 9.65 11.90
CA GLU A 60 1.30 9.74 12.54
C GLU A 60 0.29 10.56 11.72
N ASP A 61 0.75 11.62 11.04
CA ASP A 61 -0.11 12.44 10.20
C ASP A 61 -0.53 11.70 8.93
N ALA A 62 0.41 11.03 8.28
CA ALA A 62 0.14 10.19 7.11
C ALA A 62 -0.76 8.99 7.46
N LEU A 63 -0.56 8.39 8.63
CA LEU A 63 -1.41 7.32 9.16
C LEU A 63 -2.85 7.80 9.40
N ARG A 64 -3.02 9.00 9.97
CA ARG A 64 -4.34 9.58 10.23
C ARG A 64 -5.10 9.86 8.94
N VAL A 65 -4.43 10.41 7.92
CA VAL A 65 -5.06 10.62 6.62
C VAL A 65 -5.42 9.29 5.97
N HIS A 66 -4.53 8.30 6.00
CA HIS A 66 -4.82 6.96 5.50
C HIS A 66 -6.01 6.30 6.20
N ALA A 67 -6.12 6.42 7.53
CA ALA A 67 -7.25 5.90 8.29
C ALA A 67 -8.57 6.57 7.87
N SER A 68 -8.57 7.90 7.75
CA SER A 68 -9.76 8.66 7.31
C SER A 68 -10.22 8.26 5.90
N PHE A 69 -9.30 8.04 4.96
CA PHE A 69 -9.61 7.56 3.61
C PHE A 69 -10.28 6.19 3.62
N ARG A 70 -9.94 5.35 4.60
CA ARG A 70 -10.50 4.00 4.71
C ARG A 70 -11.85 3.98 5.39
N GLU A 71 -12.07 4.84 6.38
CA GLU A 71 -13.38 5.02 6.99
C GLU A 71 -14.41 5.54 5.99
N THR A 72 -14.03 6.49 5.12
CA THR A 72 -14.92 6.98 4.06
C THR A 72 -15.27 5.89 3.04
N MET A 73 -14.34 4.97 2.74
CA MET A 73 -14.63 3.79 1.91
C MET A 73 -15.54 2.78 2.62
N ASN A 74 -15.33 2.53 3.92
CA ASN A 74 -16.12 1.56 4.68
C ASN A 74 -17.55 2.04 4.93
N TYR A 75 -17.76 3.33 5.23
CA TYR A 75 -19.12 3.93 5.37
C TYR A 75 -19.94 3.84 4.07
N SER A 76 -19.27 3.87 2.91
CA SER A 76 -19.91 3.70 1.60
C SER A 76 -20.34 2.24 1.32
N ALA A 77 -19.78 1.27 2.05
CA ALA A 77 -20.10 -0.15 1.91
C ALA A 77 -21.44 -0.54 2.54
N GLU A 78 -22.02 0.30 3.41
CA GLU A 78 -23.27 0.01 4.11
C GLU A 78 -24.53 0.29 3.27
N GLY A 79 -24.40 0.77 2.03
CA GLY A 79 -25.59 1.06 1.22
C GLY A 79 -25.46 1.42 -0.26
N SER A 80 -24.41 1.04 -1.02
CA SER A 80 -24.39 1.46 -2.44
C SER A 80 -23.59 0.62 -3.42
N THR A 81 -24.27 0.14 -4.48
CA THR A 81 -23.74 -0.43 -5.74
C THR A 81 -22.63 0.42 -6.39
N THR A 82 -22.49 1.69 -6.00
CA THR A 82 -21.44 2.61 -6.45
C THR A 82 -20.02 2.22 -6.00
N HIS A 83 -19.84 1.57 -4.84
CA HIS A 83 -18.52 1.11 -4.37
C HIS A 83 -17.94 -0.01 -5.28
N VAL A 84 -18.81 -0.90 -5.76
CA VAL A 84 -18.47 -1.96 -6.72
C VAL A 84 -18.06 -1.38 -8.08
N LEU A 85 -18.72 -0.31 -8.53
CA LEU A 85 -18.39 0.36 -9.78
C LEU A 85 -17.07 1.14 -9.69
N ALA A 86 -16.82 1.85 -8.58
CA ALA A 86 -15.57 2.58 -8.38
C ALA A 86 -14.35 1.64 -8.34
N TYR A 87 -14.45 0.50 -7.64
CA TYR A 87 -13.40 -0.52 -7.62
C TYR A 87 -13.11 -1.09 -9.02
N SER A 88 -14.16 -1.33 -9.81
CA SER A 88 -14.03 -1.82 -11.18
C SER A 88 -13.32 -0.81 -12.09
N ILE A 89 -13.61 0.49 -11.95
CA ILE A 89 -12.95 1.58 -12.70
C ILE A 89 -11.47 1.70 -12.31
N ILE A 90 -11.13 1.57 -11.03
CA ILE A 90 -9.74 1.61 -10.54
C ILE A 90 -8.92 0.43 -11.11
N GLN A 91 -9.49 -0.78 -11.17
CA GLN A 91 -8.83 -1.93 -11.78
C GLN A 91 -8.63 -1.75 -13.29
N LEU A 92 -9.61 -1.14 -13.97
CA LEU A 92 -9.49 -0.82 -15.39
C LEU A 92 -8.38 0.21 -15.66
N ILE A 93 -8.30 1.28 -14.86
CA ILE A 93 -7.24 2.29 -14.98
C ILE A 93 -5.86 1.66 -14.73
N LYS A 94 -5.71 0.82 -13.70
CA LYS A 94 -4.45 0.08 -13.46
C LYS A 94 -4.05 -0.80 -14.64
N LYS A 95 -5.00 -1.52 -15.23
CA LYS A 95 -4.80 -2.37 -16.42
C LYS A 95 -4.34 -1.56 -17.63
N ILE A 96 -4.92 -0.38 -17.86
CA ILE A 96 -4.54 0.52 -18.96
C ILE A 96 -3.09 0.98 -18.76
N ILE A 97 -2.76 1.49 -17.58
CA ILE A 97 -1.40 1.98 -17.26
C ILE A 97 -0.35 0.89 -17.44
N SER A 98 -0.64 -0.36 -17.06
CA SER A 98 0.31 -1.49 -17.22
C SER A 98 0.42 -2.01 -18.66
N SER A 99 -0.59 -1.78 -19.51
CA SER A 99 -0.58 -2.23 -20.91
C SER A 99 0.09 -1.25 -21.88
N SER A 100 0.36 -0.02 -21.44
CA SER A 100 0.89 1.07 -22.27
C SER A 100 2.42 1.12 -22.40
N THR A 101 3.17 0.12 -21.93
CA THR A 101 4.65 0.09 -22.09
C THR A 101 5.13 -0.92 -23.13
N PRO A 102 5.69 -0.47 -24.28
CA PRO A 102 6.80 -1.11 -25.00
C PRO A 102 8.17 -0.47 -24.64
N PRO A 103 9.31 -1.10 -25.01
CA PRO A 103 10.37 -1.45 -24.05
C PRO A 103 11.60 -0.52 -23.97
N SER A 104 12.38 -0.76 -22.92
CA SER A 104 13.74 -0.30 -22.59
C SER A 104 14.66 0.10 -23.75
N SER A 105 15.30 1.26 -23.63
CA SER A 105 16.76 1.51 -23.74
C SER A 105 17.04 2.91 -24.28
N ILE A 106 18.04 3.60 -23.70
CA ILE A 106 19.10 4.37 -24.37
C ILE A 106 19.90 5.05 -23.24
N PHE A 107 21.07 4.49 -22.94
CA PHE A 107 22.13 5.19 -22.21
C PHE A 107 22.84 6.15 -23.18
N PRO A 108 23.18 7.39 -22.79
CA PRO A 108 24.17 8.16 -23.52
C PRO A 108 25.57 7.94 -22.93
N SER A 109 26.52 7.64 -23.82
CA SER A 109 27.96 7.62 -23.57
C SER A 109 28.47 9.03 -23.25
N ASN A 110 29.28 9.14 -22.21
CA ASN A 110 29.99 10.37 -21.84
C ASN A 110 31.14 10.67 -22.82
N PRO A 111 31.43 11.93 -23.17
CA PRO A 111 32.70 12.30 -23.80
C PRO A 111 33.88 12.22 -22.83
#